data_AF-S4RJL2-F1
#
_entry.id   AF-S4RJL2-F1
#
_cell.length_a   1.000
_cell.length_b   1.000
_cell.length_c   1.000
_cell.angle_alpha   90.00
_cell.angle_beta   90.00
_cell.angle_gamma   90.00
#
_symmetry.space_group_name_H-M   'P 1'
#
loop_
_entity.id
_entity.type
_entity.pdbx_description
1 polymer ?
#
loop_
_entity_poly.entity_id
_entity_poly.type
_entity_poly.pdbx_seq_one_letter_code
_entity_poly.pdbx_strand_id
1 'polypeptide(L)'
;RAGFRDPMTLERLNLMNMAKLSIKSLIEAALALGRSLDSDYAPLQQFFVILEHCLKHGLKVKKSFLGQSKSFWGPLELVERLCPEAAEIAVSVRDLPGLKTPVGRGRAWLRLALMQKTLSDYMKALVARKDLLSEFYEPGSLMLEEEGAVISGMMVGLNVLDANLCMKGEDLDTQVGIIDFTMYLKDGSSSDDNGNANMTAVLDQKNYLEELNRGLKSCQV
;
A
#
# COMPACT_ATOMS: atom_id res chain seq x y z
N ARG A 1 -22.27 7.00 -23.33
CA ARG A 1 -22.53 7.11 -21.87
C ARG A 1 -21.32 6.53 -21.14
N ALA A 2 -20.44 7.37 -20.60
CA ALA A 2 -19.39 6.90 -19.71
C ALA A 2 -20.07 6.32 -18.46
N GLY A 3 -19.97 5.01 -18.24
CA GLY A 3 -20.52 4.39 -17.04
C GLY A 3 -19.84 5.00 -15.82
N PHE A 4 -20.63 5.54 -14.90
CA PHE A 4 -20.14 5.92 -13.58
C PHE A 4 -19.56 4.65 -12.95
N ARG A 5 -18.23 4.51 -12.94
CA ARG A 5 -17.57 3.40 -12.24
C ARG A 5 -17.85 3.61 -10.76
N ASP A 6 -18.31 2.55 -10.11
CA ASP A 6 -18.50 2.51 -8.66
C ASP A 6 -17.23 3.05 -7.95
N PRO A 7 -17.35 4.04 -7.02
CA PRO A 7 -16.19 4.66 -6.38
C PRO A 7 -15.25 3.66 -5.72
N MET A 8 -15.79 2.61 -5.08
CA MET A 8 -14.99 1.57 -4.42
C MET A 8 -14.18 0.75 -5.43
N THR A 9 -14.78 0.42 -6.57
CA THR A 9 -14.08 -0.23 -7.69
C THR A 9 -12.96 0.65 -8.25
N LEU A 10 -13.18 1.96 -8.38
CA LEU A 10 -12.15 2.88 -8.85
C LEU A 10 -10.99 2.97 -7.84
N GLU A 11 -11.29 3.11 -6.56
CA GLU A 11 -10.29 3.17 -5.48
C GLU A 11 -9.44 1.89 -5.44
N ARG A 12 -10.09 0.72 -5.53
CA ARG A 12 -9.42 -0.59 -5.59
C ARG A 12 -8.45 -0.70 -6.76
N LEU A 13 -8.88 -0.29 -7.96
CA LEU A 13 -8.02 -0.30 -9.15
C LEU A 13 -6.83 0.65 -9.00
N ASN A 14 -7.04 1.83 -8.40
CA ASN A 14 -5.97 2.79 -8.14
C ASN A 14 -4.94 2.22 -7.15
N LEU A 15 -5.41 1.62 -6.05
CA LEU A 15 -4.55 0.94 -5.07
C LEU A 15 -3.75 -0.19 -5.69
N MET A 16 -4.39 -1.02 -6.53
CA MET A 16 -3.69 -2.06 -7.27
C MET A 16 -2.57 -1.45 -8.12
N ASN A 17 -2.86 -0.44 -8.93
CA ASN A 17 -1.84 0.16 -9.80
C ASN A 17 -0.69 0.79 -9.01
N MET A 18 -0.98 1.45 -7.88
CA MET A 18 0.05 1.97 -6.98
C MET A 18 0.91 0.84 -6.39
N ALA A 19 0.29 -0.26 -5.96
CA ALA A 19 1.01 -1.43 -5.45
C ALA A 19 1.89 -2.07 -6.54
N LYS A 20 1.39 -2.22 -7.77
CA LYS A 20 2.15 -2.75 -8.91
C LYS A 20 3.40 -1.93 -9.17
N LEU A 21 3.24 -0.61 -9.24
CA LEU A 21 4.34 0.31 -9.48
C LEU A 21 5.34 0.29 -8.32
N SER A 22 4.86 0.36 -7.08
CA SER A 22 5.71 0.31 -5.89
C SER A 22 6.54 -0.98 -5.79
N ILE A 23 5.94 -2.14 -6.06
CA ILE A 23 6.63 -3.43 -6.03
C ILE A 23 7.72 -3.46 -7.12
N LYS A 24 7.37 -3.07 -8.35
CA LYS A 24 8.31 -3.04 -9.47
C LYS A 24 9.49 -2.12 -9.17
N SER A 25 9.22 -0.86 -8.83
CA SER A 25 10.26 0.14 -8.55
C SER A 25 11.13 -0.23 -7.35
N LEU A 26 10.56 -0.85 -6.31
CA LEU A 26 11.34 -1.33 -5.17
C LEU A 26 12.32 -2.43 -5.58
N ILE A 27 11.87 -3.42 -6.37
CA ILE A 27 12.74 -4.51 -6.83
C ILE A 27 13.87 -3.95 -7.71
N GLU A 28 13.54 -3.11 -8.68
CA GLU A 28 14.53 -2.49 -9.58
C GLU A 28 15.55 -1.65 -8.81
N ALA A 29 15.09 -0.80 -7.89
CA ALA A 29 15.97 0.06 -7.10
C ALA A 29 16.85 -0.74 -6.12
N ALA A 30 16.34 -1.80 -5.51
CA ALA A 30 17.10 -2.66 -4.62
C ALA A 30 18.17 -3.48 -5.36
N LEU A 31 17.83 -4.03 -6.53
CA LEU A 31 18.79 -4.73 -7.38
C LEU A 31 19.90 -3.80 -7.88
N ALA A 32 19.56 -2.57 -8.23
CA ALA A 32 20.54 -1.55 -8.60
C ALA A 32 21.44 -1.12 -7.42
N LEU A 33 20.90 -1.11 -6.19
CA LEU A 33 21.63 -0.75 -4.98
C LEU A 33 22.65 -1.83 -4.56
N GLY A 34 22.31 -3.11 -4.75
CA GLY A 34 23.25 -4.24 -4.56
C GLY A 34 23.73 -4.49 -3.12
N ARG A 35 23.07 -3.90 -2.11
CA ARG A 35 23.32 -4.12 -0.68
C ARG A 35 22.03 -4.33 0.09
N SER A 36 22.14 -4.82 1.34
CA SER A 36 21.00 -4.95 2.25
C SER A 36 20.27 -3.61 2.40
N LEU A 37 18.94 -3.67 2.35
CA LEU A 37 18.03 -2.59 2.63
C LEU A 37 17.91 -2.39 4.14
N ASP A 38 17.98 -1.14 4.57
CA ASP A 38 17.70 -0.71 5.93
C ASP A 38 16.31 -0.05 5.99
N SER A 39 15.87 0.33 7.19
CA SER A 39 14.54 0.88 7.39
C SER A 39 14.38 2.34 6.93
N ASP A 40 15.49 3.03 6.65
CA ASP A 40 15.53 4.37 6.08
C ASP A 40 15.41 4.38 4.55
N TYR A 41 15.42 3.21 3.91
CA TYR A 41 15.34 3.11 2.46
C TYR A 41 13.96 3.52 1.94
N ALA A 42 13.88 4.72 1.35
CA ALA A 42 12.62 5.36 0.97
C ALA A 42 11.71 4.52 0.05
N PRO A 43 12.19 3.81 -1.00
CA PRO A 43 11.33 2.93 -1.79
C PRO A 43 10.67 1.81 -0.97
N LEU A 44 11.37 1.31 0.05
CA LEU A 44 10.84 0.28 0.94
C LEU A 44 9.81 0.85 1.93
N GLN A 45 10.05 2.04 2.47
CA GLN A 45 9.06 2.73 3.31
C GLN A 45 7.76 2.97 2.54
N GLN A 46 7.88 3.45 1.31
CA GLN A 46 6.75 3.69 0.42
C GLN A 46 5.96 2.41 0.11
N PHE A 47 6.65 1.29 -0.12
CA PHE A 47 6.01 -0.01 -0.29
C PHE A 47 5.14 -0.40 0.92
N PHE A 48 5.66 -0.25 2.14
CA PHE A 48 4.88 -0.58 3.35
C PHE A 48 3.67 0.34 3.54
N VAL A 49 3.79 1.62 3.20
CA VAL A 49 2.66 2.56 3.23
C VAL A 49 1.56 2.10 2.27
N ILE A 50 1.91 1.82 1.01
CA ILE A 50 0.95 1.39 -0.01
C ILE A 50 0.31 0.05 0.36
N LEU A 51 1.10 -0.89 0.90
CA LEU A 51 0.57 -2.16 1.38
C LEU A 51 -0.42 -1.96 2.54
N GLU A 52 -0.12 -1.10 3.50
CA GLU A 52 -1.04 -0.76 4.59
C GLU A 52 -2.36 -0.19 4.04
N HIS A 53 -2.30 0.69 3.02
CA HIS A 53 -3.50 1.18 2.36
C HIS A 53 -4.31 0.07 1.66
N CYS A 54 -3.63 -0.86 0.98
CA CYS A 54 -4.28 -2.02 0.37
C CYS A 54 -5.00 -2.89 1.41
N LEU A 55 -4.34 -3.16 2.55
CA LEU A 55 -4.90 -3.94 3.64
C LEU A 55 -6.02 -3.21 4.39
N LYS A 56 -6.07 -1.87 4.33
CA LYS A 56 -7.14 -1.07 4.95
C LYS A 56 -8.38 -0.89 4.06
N HIS A 57 -8.24 -1.07 2.75
CA HIS A 57 -9.31 -0.81 1.80
C HIS A 57 -10.53 -1.71 2.05
N GLY A 58 -11.63 -1.08 2.49
CA GLY A 58 -12.89 -1.73 2.80
C GLY A 58 -12.92 -2.54 4.10
N LEU A 59 -12.00 -2.29 5.04
CA LEU A 59 -12.12 -2.85 6.40
C LEU A 59 -13.42 -2.39 7.06
N LYS A 60 -14.11 -3.32 7.72
CA LYS A 60 -15.34 -3.04 8.46
C LYS A 60 -15.06 -2.13 9.65
N VAL A 61 -15.92 -1.12 9.82
CA VAL A 61 -15.78 -0.09 10.87
C VAL A 61 -16.41 -0.53 12.21
N LYS A 62 -17.32 -1.53 12.19
CA LYS A 62 -18.02 -2.06 13.37
C LYS A 62 -17.23 -3.21 14.00
N LYS A 63 -17.17 -3.23 15.34
CA LYS A 63 -16.65 -4.38 16.09
C LYS A 63 -17.51 -5.60 15.77
N SER A 64 -16.89 -6.72 15.40
CA SER A 64 -17.49 -8.05 15.58
C SER A 64 -17.87 -8.20 17.06
N PHE A 65 -18.96 -8.91 17.37
CA PHE A 65 -19.45 -9.12 18.75
C PHE A 65 -18.37 -9.71 19.69
N LEU A 66 -17.28 -10.24 19.12
CA LEU A 66 -16.09 -10.80 19.78
C LEU A 66 -14.94 -9.81 20.03
N GLY A 67 -15.11 -8.51 19.76
CA GLY A 67 -14.15 -7.48 20.18
C GLY A 67 -12.86 -7.38 19.34
N GLN A 68 -12.80 -7.99 18.16
CA GLN A 68 -11.63 -7.91 17.28
C GLN A 68 -11.34 -6.47 16.79
N SER A 69 -10.05 -6.19 16.63
CA SER A 69 -9.46 -4.88 16.36
C SER A 69 -9.92 -4.29 15.03
N LYS A 70 -10.24 -2.99 15.00
CA LYS A 70 -10.62 -2.20 13.80
C LYS A 70 -9.43 -1.91 12.86
N SER A 71 -8.37 -2.69 12.94
CA SER A 71 -7.13 -2.45 12.21
C SER A 71 -6.83 -3.62 11.29
N PHE A 72 -5.98 -3.38 10.31
CA PHE A 72 -5.50 -4.41 9.40
C PHE A 72 -4.71 -5.53 10.11
N TRP A 73 -4.40 -5.37 11.40
CA TRP A 73 -3.82 -6.44 12.21
C TRP A 73 -4.75 -7.66 12.37
N GLY A 74 -6.07 -7.44 12.49
CA GLY A 74 -7.02 -8.56 12.66
C GLY A 74 -6.94 -9.61 11.54
N PRO A 75 -6.96 -9.22 10.26
CA PRO A 75 -6.67 -10.11 9.15
C PRO A 75 -5.30 -10.80 9.24
N LEU A 76 -4.24 -10.11 9.70
CA LEU A 76 -2.90 -10.70 9.82
C LEU A 76 -2.83 -11.76 10.93
N GLU A 77 -3.64 -11.64 11.99
CA GLU A 77 -3.76 -12.67 13.03
C GLU A 77 -4.33 -13.99 12.47
N LEU A 78 -5.09 -13.95 11.35
CA LEU A 78 -5.52 -15.19 10.67
C LEU A 78 -4.34 -15.96 10.07
N VAL A 79 -3.24 -15.29 9.68
CA VAL A 79 -2.09 -15.96 9.06
C VAL A 79 -1.53 -17.02 9.99
N GLU A 80 -1.39 -16.74 11.28
CA GLU A 80 -0.90 -17.71 12.27
C GLU A 80 -1.75 -18.99 12.30
N ARG A 81 -3.06 -18.85 12.08
CA ARG A 81 -3.99 -19.99 12.05
C ARG A 81 -3.92 -20.77 10.73
N LEU A 82 -3.49 -20.14 9.65
CA LEU A 82 -3.42 -20.72 8.32
C LEU A 82 -2.03 -21.30 7.99
N CYS A 83 -0.98 -20.71 8.57
CA CYS A 83 0.42 -20.97 8.31
C CYS A 83 1.17 -21.08 9.65
N PRO A 84 1.41 -22.30 10.17
CA PRO A 84 2.09 -22.52 11.44
C PRO A 84 3.47 -21.83 11.53
N GLU A 85 4.14 -21.65 10.40
CA GLU A 85 5.45 -21.00 10.30
C GLU A 85 5.39 -19.51 10.68
N ALA A 86 4.22 -18.87 10.57
CA ALA A 86 4.04 -17.47 10.95
C ALA A 86 4.00 -17.25 12.47
N ALA A 87 3.94 -18.32 13.28
CA ALA A 87 3.86 -18.24 14.74
C ALA A 87 5.07 -17.52 15.36
N GLU A 88 6.27 -17.71 14.80
CA GLU A 88 7.48 -17.03 15.28
C GLU A 88 7.38 -15.51 15.13
N ILE A 89 6.88 -15.04 13.98
CA ILE A 89 6.64 -13.61 13.74
C ILE A 89 5.55 -13.09 14.68
N ALA A 90 4.45 -13.83 14.84
CA ALA A 90 3.33 -13.44 15.69
C ALA A 90 3.74 -13.27 17.17
N VAL A 91 4.58 -14.18 17.68
CA VAL A 91 5.19 -14.05 19.02
C VAL A 91 6.10 -12.83 19.07
N SER A 92 6.99 -12.67 18.08
CA SER A 92 7.97 -11.58 18.03
C SER A 92 7.31 -10.20 18.09
N VAL A 93 6.21 -9.97 17.35
CA VAL A 93 5.52 -8.67 17.36
C VAL A 93 4.72 -8.41 18.64
N ARG A 94 4.25 -9.48 19.30
CA ARG A 94 3.54 -9.36 20.57
C ARG A 94 4.47 -8.96 21.70
N ASP A 95 5.70 -9.47 21.66
CA ASP A 95 6.70 -9.27 22.70
C ASP A 95 7.63 -8.06 22.41
N LEU A 96 7.45 -7.39 21.27
CA LEU A 96 8.29 -6.26 20.85
C LEU A 96 8.14 -5.05 21.81
N PRO A 97 9.22 -4.66 22.53
CA PRO A 97 9.14 -3.55 23.47
C PRO A 97 8.85 -2.22 22.76
N GLY A 98 7.92 -1.44 23.32
CA GLY A 98 7.55 -0.13 22.79
C GLY A 98 6.34 -0.13 21.86
N LEU A 99 5.89 -1.30 21.39
CA LEU A 99 4.75 -1.44 20.48
C LEU A 99 3.42 -1.56 21.25
N LYS A 100 2.57 -0.56 21.13
CA LYS A 100 1.35 -0.44 21.96
C LYS A 100 0.07 -0.67 21.16
N THR A 101 0.07 -0.37 19.87
CA THR A 101 -1.16 -0.40 19.07
C THR A 101 -1.24 -1.64 18.17
N PRO A 102 -2.45 -2.12 17.84
CA PRO A 102 -2.64 -3.14 16.81
C PRO A 102 -2.05 -2.72 15.45
N VAL A 103 -2.15 -1.44 15.09
CA VAL A 103 -1.58 -0.91 13.84
C VAL A 103 -0.05 -1.07 13.83
N GLY A 104 0.61 -0.71 14.93
CA GLY A 104 2.05 -0.92 15.10
C GLY A 104 2.43 -2.39 15.00
N ARG A 105 1.65 -3.30 15.62
CA ARG A 105 1.84 -4.76 15.48
C ARG A 105 1.77 -5.22 14.05
N GLY A 106 0.77 -4.76 13.29
CA GLY A 106 0.67 -5.05 11.86
C GLY A 106 1.89 -4.55 11.08
N ARG A 107 2.38 -3.35 11.36
CA ARG A 107 3.56 -2.79 10.69
C ARG A 107 4.85 -3.55 10.99
N ALA A 108 5.05 -3.95 12.25
CA ALA A 108 6.18 -4.78 12.66
C ALA A 108 6.09 -6.16 11.98
N TRP A 109 4.89 -6.73 11.94
CA TRP A 109 4.66 -8.04 11.35
C TRP A 109 4.98 -8.05 9.85
N LEU A 110 4.54 -7.03 9.11
CA LEU A 110 4.85 -6.89 7.68
C LEU A 110 6.36 -6.77 7.42
N ARG A 111 7.09 -6.04 8.27
CA ARG A 111 8.56 -5.91 8.18
C ARG A 111 9.26 -7.24 8.43
N LEU A 112 8.86 -7.96 9.46
CA LEU A 112 9.41 -9.28 9.79
C LEU A 112 9.11 -10.31 8.71
N ALA A 113 7.88 -10.36 8.19
CA ALA A 113 7.51 -11.26 7.09
C ALA A 113 8.29 -10.97 5.80
N LEU A 114 8.61 -9.70 5.53
CA LEU A 114 9.49 -9.34 4.42
C LEU A 114 10.92 -9.82 4.66
N MET A 115 11.49 -9.58 5.85
CA MET A 115 12.84 -10.05 6.20
C MET A 115 12.96 -11.58 6.13
N GLN A 116 11.90 -12.31 6.50
CA GLN A 116 11.84 -13.77 6.38
C GLN A 116 11.53 -14.27 4.96
N LYS A 117 11.29 -13.37 3.99
CA LYS A 117 10.96 -13.71 2.59
C LYS A 117 9.69 -14.56 2.45
N THR A 118 8.75 -14.39 3.37
CA THR A 118 7.49 -15.15 3.45
C THR A 118 6.25 -14.27 3.27
N LEU A 119 6.42 -12.95 3.16
CA LEU A 119 5.32 -11.99 3.01
C LEU A 119 4.35 -12.37 1.88
N SER A 120 4.85 -12.73 0.70
CA SER A 120 3.98 -13.11 -0.43
C SER A 120 3.15 -14.35 -0.15
N ASP A 121 3.73 -15.33 0.54
CA ASP A 121 3.08 -16.61 0.80
C ASP A 121 1.96 -16.44 1.82
N TYR A 122 2.19 -15.63 2.84
CA TYR A 122 1.14 -15.27 3.80
C TYR A 122 0.02 -14.44 3.19
N MET A 123 0.32 -13.47 2.32
CA MET A 123 -0.72 -12.70 1.64
C MET A 123 -1.57 -13.60 0.73
N LYS A 124 -0.94 -14.53 0.00
CA LYS A 124 -1.65 -15.54 -0.81
C LYS A 124 -2.54 -16.44 0.04
N ALA A 125 -2.06 -16.89 1.20
CA ALA A 125 -2.84 -17.73 2.11
C ALA A 125 -4.09 -16.99 2.62
N LEU A 126 -3.98 -15.69 2.92
CA LEU A 126 -5.12 -14.86 3.31
C LEU A 126 -6.16 -14.73 2.19
N VAL A 127 -5.73 -14.30 0.99
CA VAL A 127 -6.67 -14.06 -0.14
C VAL A 127 -7.30 -15.35 -0.67
N ALA A 128 -6.69 -16.51 -0.41
CA ALA A 128 -7.28 -17.82 -0.69
C ALA A 128 -8.44 -18.18 0.25
N ARG A 129 -8.49 -17.60 1.45
CA ARG A 129 -9.51 -17.85 2.49
C ARG A 129 -10.47 -16.67 2.63
N LYS A 130 -11.12 -16.31 1.52
CA LYS A 130 -12.13 -15.24 1.46
C LYS A 130 -13.29 -15.47 2.43
N ASP A 131 -13.60 -16.73 2.74
CA ASP A 131 -14.60 -17.12 3.73
C ASP A 131 -14.29 -16.53 5.12
N LEU A 132 -13.05 -16.66 5.59
CA LEU A 132 -12.61 -16.09 6.86
C LEU A 132 -12.38 -14.59 6.75
N LEU A 133 -11.78 -14.15 5.64
CA LEU A 133 -11.42 -12.76 5.41
C LEU A 133 -12.66 -11.86 5.32
N SER A 134 -13.79 -12.41 4.87
CA SER A 134 -15.08 -11.72 4.83
C SER A 134 -15.60 -11.29 6.20
N GLU A 135 -15.08 -11.82 7.32
CA GLU A 135 -15.39 -11.31 8.65
C GLU A 135 -14.90 -9.86 8.82
N PHE A 136 -13.74 -9.54 8.23
CA PHE A 136 -13.02 -8.27 8.42
C PHE A 136 -13.32 -7.20 7.37
N TYR A 137 -13.74 -7.60 6.16
CA TYR A 137 -13.84 -6.72 5.00
C TYR A 137 -15.28 -6.64 4.45
N GLU A 138 -15.68 -5.46 3.99
CA GLU A 138 -16.93 -5.26 3.25
C GLU A 138 -16.84 -5.90 1.84
N PRO A 139 -17.95 -6.34 1.23
CA PRO A 139 -17.94 -6.79 -0.17
C PRO A 139 -17.35 -5.72 -1.10
N GLY A 140 -16.55 -6.12 -2.10
CA GLY A 140 -15.83 -5.19 -2.99
C GLY A 140 -14.48 -4.69 -2.45
N SER A 141 -14.09 -5.10 -1.23
CA SER A 141 -12.78 -4.78 -0.65
C SER A 141 -11.63 -5.38 -1.44
N LEU A 142 -10.47 -4.75 -1.39
CA LEU A 142 -9.33 -5.13 -2.24
C LEU A 142 -8.89 -6.57 -2.00
N MET A 143 -8.82 -6.96 -0.72
CA MET A 143 -8.39 -8.29 -0.32
C MET A 143 -9.42 -9.40 -0.60
N LEU A 144 -10.68 -9.04 -0.92
CA LEU A 144 -11.73 -9.98 -1.29
C LEU A 144 -11.91 -10.12 -2.81
N GLU A 145 -11.35 -9.22 -3.60
CA GLU A 145 -11.46 -9.20 -5.06
C GLU A 145 -10.18 -9.73 -5.74
N GLU A 146 -10.16 -9.75 -7.07
CA GLU A 146 -9.04 -10.28 -7.87
C GLU A 146 -7.76 -9.47 -7.65
N GLU A 147 -7.87 -8.16 -7.42
CA GLU A 147 -6.74 -7.26 -7.22
C GLU A 147 -5.85 -7.68 -6.05
N GLY A 148 -6.43 -8.18 -4.95
CA GLY A 148 -5.67 -8.72 -3.82
C GLY A 148 -4.80 -9.92 -4.21
N ALA A 149 -5.32 -10.82 -5.06
CA ALA A 149 -4.58 -11.97 -5.56
C ALA A 149 -3.45 -11.55 -6.51
N VAL A 150 -3.69 -10.57 -7.39
CA VAL A 150 -2.69 -10.02 -8.30
C VAL A 150 -1.52 -9.40 -7.53
N ILE A 151 -1.81 -8.54 -6.55
CA ILE A 151 -0.78 -7.90 -5.72
C ILE A 151 0.03 -8.96 -4.95
N SER A 152 -0.64 -9.93 -4.32
CA SER A 152 0.01 -11.02 -3.59
C SER A 152 0.91 -11.88 -4.50
N GLY A 153 0.51 -12.10 -5.75
CA GLY A 153 1.32 -12.77 -6.77
C GLY A 153 2.57 -11.98 -7.15
N MET A 154 2.45 -10.66 -7.29
CA MET A 154 3.59 -9.79 -7.62
C MET A 154 4.60 -9.68 -6.48
N MET A 155 4.14 -9.75 -5.23
CA MET A 155 5.02 -9.72 -4.05
C MET A 155 6.04 -10.87 -4.00
N VAL A 156 5.86 -11.94 -4.78
CA VAL A 156 6.86 -13.02 -4.88
C VAL A 156 8.23 -12.47 -5.33
N GLY A 157 8.23 -11.43 -6.18
CA GLY A 157 9.46 -10.78 -6.60
C GLY A 157 10.23 -10.13 -5.46
N LEU A 158 9.58 -9.82 -4.34
CA LEU A 158 10.22 -9.24 -3.15
C LEU A 158 11.12 -10.24 -2.41
N ASN A 159 11.00 -11.55 -2.68
CA ASN A 159 11.84 -12.56 -2.04
C ASN A 159 13.33 -12.43 -2.43
N VAL A 160 13.63 -11.71 -3.52
CA VAL A 160 15.02 -11.42 -3.92
C VAL A 160 15.67 -10.35 -3.04
N LEU A 161 14.87 -9.58 -2.30
CA LEU A 161 15.37 -8.51 -1.45
C LEU A 161 16.18 -9.09 -0.28
N ASP A 162 17.26 -8.39 0.05
CA ASP A 162 18.00 -8.57 1.30
C ASP A 162 17.68 -7.37 2.18
N ALA A 163 17.01 -7.59 3.31
CA ALA A 163 16.51 -6.53 4.17
C ALA A 163 16.87 -6.82 5.62
N ASN A 164 17.41 -5.83 6.31
CA ASN A 164 17.73 -5.88 7.72
C ASN A 164 17.11 -4.67 8.43
N LEU A 165 15.87 -4.83 8.88
CA LEU A 165 15.04 -3.74 9.36
C LEU A 165 15.12 -3.64 10.89
N CYS A 166 15.72 -2.56 11.38
CA CYS A 166 15.75 -2.29 12.82
C CYS A 166 14.40 -1.69 13.25
N MET A 167 13.61 -2.45 14.02
CA MET A 167 12.34 -1.95 14.57
C MET A 167 12.52 -1.25 15.92
N LYS A 168 13.71 -1.33 16.52
CA LYS A 168 13.97 -0.79 17.87
C LYS A 168 14.15 0.73 17.79
N GLY A 169 13.17 1.46 18.31
CA GLY A 169 13.17 2.92 18.33
C GLY A 169 12.43 3.57 17.16
N GLU A 170 11.91 2.77 16.21
CA GLU A 170 10.95 3.28 15.23
C GLU A 170 9.58 3.50 15.87
N ASP A 171 8.97 4.65 15.60
CA ASP A 171 7.59 4.89 15.98
C ASP A 171 6.63 4.25 14.98
N LEU A 172 6.38 2.96 15.18
CA LEU A 172 5.41 2.19 14.39
C LEU A 172 3.96 2.47 14.80
N ASP A 173 3.73 3.16 15.92
CA ASP A 173 2.38 3.41 16.46
C ASP A 173 1.74 4.71 15.93
N THR A 174 2.52 5.67 15.43
CA THR A 174 1.99 6.96 14.89
C THR A 174 1.44 6.89 13.47
N GLN A 175 0.86 7.99 12.99
CA GLN A 175 -0.03 8.05 11.82
C GLN A 175 0.63 7.59 10.50
N VAL A 176 -0.22 7.15 9.57
CA VAL A 176 0.14 6.58 8.25
C VAL A 176 1.10 7.49 7.49
N GLY A 177 2.21 6.93 6.97
CA GLY A 177 3.08 7.65 6.03
C GLY A 177 2.27 8.10 4.81
N ILE A 178 2.54 9.30 4.30
CA ILE A 178 1.85 9.80 3.11
C ILE A 178 2.47 9.11 1.88
N ILE A 179 1.63 8.67 0.94
CA ILE A 179 2.11 8.17 -0.36
C ILE A 179 2.81 9.32 -1.08
N ASP A 180 4.13 9.24 -1.21
CA ASP A 180 4.90 10.20 -2.02
C ASP A 180 4.76 9.89 -3.52
N PHE A 181 3.84 10.60 -4.18
CA PHE A 181 3.64 10.46 -5.63
C PHE A 181 4.80 10.99 -6.47
N THR A 182 5.68 11.84 -5.93
CA THR A 182 6.80 12.40 -6.70
C THR A 182 7.80 11.34 -7.15
N MET A 183 7.88 10.22 -6.41
CA MET A 183 8.69 9.05 -6.78
C MET A 183 8.22 8.40 -8.08
N TYR A 184 6.92 8.50 -8.40
CA TYR A 184 6.31 7.85 -9.57
C TYR A 184 6.13 8.79 -10.76
N LEU A 185 6.19 10.10 -10.53
CA LEU A 185 6.07 11.10 -11.60
C LEU A 185 7.32 11.20 -12.47
N LYS A 186 8.49 10.77 -11.98
CA LYS A 186 9.76 10.88 -12.70
C LYS A 186 9.96 9.85 -13.81
N ASP A 187 9.28 8.71 -13.76
CA ASP A 187 9.42 7.66 -14.80
C ASP A 187 8.59 7.91 -16.07
N GLY A 188 7.82 9.01 -16.13
CA GLY A 188 7.12 9.44 -17.34
C GLY A 188 8.01 10.02 -18.44
N SER A 189 9.32 10.19 -18.20
CA SER A 189 10.27 10.72 -19.19
C SER A 189 10.95 9.67 -20.07
N SER A 190 10.62 8.39 -19.90
CA SER A 190 11.05 7.32 -20.80
C SER A 190 9.84 6.67 -21.46
N SER A 191 9.54 7.17 -22.67
CA SER A 191 8.66 6.55 -23.66
C SER A 191 7.15 6.73 -23.50
N ASP A 192 6.63 7.97 -23.56
CA ASP A 192 5.30 8.24 -24.12
C ASP A 192 5.13 9.71 -24.56
N ASP A 193 5.12 9.94 -25.88
CA ASP A 193 4.91 11.24 -26.55
C ASP A 193 3.50 11.85 -26.26
N ASN A 194 2.65 11.11 -25.57
CA ASN A 194 1.27 11.50 -25.25
C ASN A 194 1.16 12.33 -23.95
N GLY A 195 2.15 12.25 -23.05
CA GLY A 195 2.17 13.02 -21.79
C GLY A 195 2.44 14.52 -21.97
N ASN A 196 3.27 14.87 -22.95
CA ASN A 196 3.61 16.27 -23.26
C ASN A 196 2.44 17.04 -23.87
N ALA A 197 1.62 16.40 -24.69
CA ALA A 197 0.42 17.01 -25.25
C ALA A 197 -0.60 17.36 -24.15
N ASN A 198 -0.77 16.47 -23.16
CA ASN A 198 -1.68 16.68 -22.05
C ASN A 198 -1.18 17.76 -21.08
N MET A 199 0.13 17.81 -20.80
CA MET A 199 0.73 18.86 -19.98
C MET A 199 0.62 20.24 -20.66
N THR A 200 0.88 20.31 -21.97
CA THR A 200 0.73 21.55 -22.75
C THR A 200 -0.73 22.03 -22.75
N ALA A 201 -1.70 21.11 -22.92
CA ALA A 201 -3.12 21.45 -22.88
C ALA A 201 -3.59 21.96 -21.51
N VAL A 202 -3.06 21.40 -20.41
CA VAL A 202 -3.37 21.85 -19.05
C VAL A 202 -2.76 23.22 -18.76
N LEU A 203 -1.54 23.49 -19.24
CA LEU A 203 -0.89 24.79 -19.10
C LEU A 203 -1.61 25.87 -19.91
N ASP A 204 -2.06 25.56 -21.12
CA ASP A 204 -2.86 26.48 -21.94
C ASP A 204 -4.22 26.78 -21.32
N GLN A 205 -4.90 25.76 -20.77
CA GLN A 205 -6.16 25.97 -20.04
C GLN A 205 -5.96 26.87 -18.81
N LYS A 206 -4.84 26.72 -18.09
CA LYS A 206 -4.52 27.57 -16.94
C LYS A 206 -4.27 29.01 -17.37
N ASN A 207 -3.46 29.23 -18.42
CA ASN A 207 -3.18 30.57 -18.94
C ASN A 207 -4.46 31.26 -19.44
N TYR A 208 -5.32 30.53 -20.15
CA TYR A 208 -6.61 31.06 -20.61
C TYR A 208 -7.52 31.51 -19.45
N LEU A 209 -7.60 30.72 -18.37
CA LEU A 209 -8.35 31.06 -17.17
C LEU A 209 -7.78 32.30 -16.46
N GLU A 210 -6.46 32.41 -16.38
CA GLU A 210 -5.78 33.57 -15.79
C GLU A 210 -6.03 34.86 -16.60
N GLU A 211 -6.01 34.79 -17.93
CA GLU A 211 -6.37 35.90 -18.82
C GLU A 211 -7.84 36.31 -18.68
N LEU A 212 -8.76 35.35 -18.65
CA LEU A 212 -10.18 35.63 -18.46
C LEU A 212 -10.43 36.32 -17.11
N ASN A 213 -9.77 35.85 -16.06
CA ASN A 213 -9.88 36.42 -14.72
C ASN A 213 -9.24 37.82 -14.65
N ARG A 214 -8.16 38.06 -15.40
CA ARG A 214 -7.56 39.40 -15.54
C ARG A 214 -8.48 40.36 -16.30
N GLY A 215 -9.15 39.89 -17.35
CA GLY A 215 -10.16 40.65 -18.10
C GLY A 215 -11.39 41.00 -17.25
N LEU A 216 -11.92 40.04 -16.48
CA LEU A 216 -13.04 40.27 -15.56
C LEU A 216 -12.69 41.28 -14.47
N LYS A 217 -11.46 41.24 -13.92
CA LYS A 217 -10.98 42.24 -12.96
C LYS A 217 -10.82 43.64 -13.55
N SER A 218 -10.58 43.75 -14.85
CA SER A 218 -10.51 45.06 -15.55
C SER A 218 -11.88 45.65 -15.91
N CYS A 219 -12.96 44.86 -15.86
CA CYS A 219 -14.34 45.31 -16.13
C CYS A 219 -15.15 45.63 -14.86
N GLN A 220 -14.53 45.60 -13.67
CA GLN A 220 -15.15 45.98 -12.39
C GLN A 220 -14.79 47.40 -11.93
N VAL A 221 -14.60 48.34 -12.87
CA VAL A 221 -14.54 49.80 -12.58
C VAL A 221 -15.72 50.48 -13.25
#